data_AF-A0A8T4ZLT6-F1
#
_entry.id   AF-A0A8T4ZLT6-F1
#
_cell.length_a   1.000
_cell.length_b   1.000
_cell.length_c   1.000
_cell.angle_alpha   90.00
_cell.angle_beta   90.00
_cell.angle_gamma   90.00
#
_symmetry.space_group_name_H-M   'P 1'
#
loop_
_entity.id
_entity.type
_entity.pdbx_description
1 polymer ?
#
loop_
_entity_poly.entity_id
_entity_poly.type
_entity_poly.pdbx_seq_one_letter_code
_entity_poly.pdbx_strand_id
1 'polypeptide(L)' 'MKVLTEKNLLDYIAGAVILGCGGGGGSEWGKRMVDDALEKGCSFKLADISEIDGEAML' A
#
# COMPACT_ATOMS: atom_id res chain seq x y z
N MET A 1 -1.45 13.66 6.53
CA MET A 1 -1.12 12.21 6.57
C MET A 1 -2.13 11.36 7.38
N LYS A 2 -2.69 10.31 6.77
CA LYS A 2 -3.62 9.35 7.41
C LYS A 2 -2.91 8.00 7.68
N VAL A 3 -3.03 7.43 8.87
CA VAL A 3 -2.57 6.04 9.13
C VAL A 3 -3.58 5.05 8.55
N LEU A 4 -3.09 4.10 7.76
CA LEU A 4 -3.93 3.09 7.10
C LEU A 4 -4.13 1.88 8.02
N THR A 5 -5.36 1.39 8.07
CA THR A 5 -5.68 0.11 8.72
C THR A 5 -5.41 -1.06 7.77
N GLU A 6 -5.34 -2.28 8.29
CA GLU A 6 -5.24 -3.50 7.47
C GLU A 6 -6.34 -3.55 6.40
N LYS A 7 -7.59 -3.24 6.78
CA LYS A 7 -8.70 -3.16 5.81
C LYS A 7 -8.40 -2.17 4.69
N ASN A 8 -7.86 -0.99 4.99
CA ASN A 8 -7.50 -0.03 3.95
C ASN A 8 -6.44 -0.60 3.00
N LEU A 9 -5.44 -1.31 3.51
CA LEU A 9 -4.42 -1.96 2.67
C LEU A 9 -5.03 -3.03 1.76
N LEU A 10 -5.95 -3.84 2.26
CA LEU A 10 -6.69 -4.83 1.46
C LEU A 10 -7.57 -4.17 0.39
N ASP A 11 -8.25 -3.07 0.74
CA ASP A 11 -9.05 -2.29 -0.21
C ASP A 11 -8.16 -1.71 -1.33
N TYR A 12 -6.95 -1.23 -1.00
CA TYR A 12 -5.97 -0.77 -1.99
C TYR A 12 -5.51 -1.88 -2.93
N ILE A 13 -5.23 -3.08 -2.40
CA ILE A 13 -4.87 -4.24 -3.24
C ILE A 13 -6.02 -4.58 -4.20
N ALA A 14 -7.26 -4.61 -3.71
CA ALA A 14 -8.42 -4.89 -4.55
C ALA A 14 -8.60 -3.83 -5.66
N GLY A 15 -8.47 -2.55 -5.30
CA GLY A 15 -8.52 -1.45 -6.26
C GLY A 15 -7.41 -1.54 -7.31
N ALA A 16 -6.18 -1.88 -6.89
CA ALA A 16 -5.05 -2.05 -7.79
C ALA A 16 -5.27 -3.22 -8.77
N VAL A 17 -5.88 -4.32 -8.35
CA VAL A 17 -6.23 -5.43 -9.27
C VAL A 17 -7.24 -4.99 -10.32
N ILE A 18 -8.26 -4.22 -9.92
CA ILE A 18 -9.27 -3.71 -10.87
C ILE A 18 -8.64 -2.75 -11.88
N LEU A 19 -7.83 -1.81 -11.40
CA LEU A 19 -7.20 -0.76 -12.22
C LEU A 19 -5.95 -1.24 -12.97
N GLY A 20 -5.39 -2.39 -12.60
CA GLY A 20 -4.19 -2.97 -13.21
C GLY A 20 -4.44 -3.63 -14.58
N CYS A 21 -5.70 -3.78 -15.00
CA CYS A 21 -6.09 -4.32 -16.31
C CYS A 21 -5.42 -5.66 -16.68
N GLY A 22 -5.18 -6.53 -15.69
CA GLY A 22 -4.52 -7.83 -15.87
C GLY A 22 -3.01 -7.83 -15.62
N GLY A 23 -2.39 -6.68 -15.35
CA GLY A 23 -1.02 -6.52 -14.89
C GLY A 23 -0.92 -6.13 -13.41
N GLY A 24 0.28 -5.73 -12.95
CA GLY A 24 0.51 -5.21 -11.59
C GLY A 24 0.75 -6.25 -10.49
N GLY A 25 0.74 -7.54 -10.84
CA GLY A 25 0.94 -8.65 -9.90
C GLY A 25 -0.37 -9.18 -9.30
N GLY A 26 -0.30 -10.34 -8.66
CA GLY A 26 -1.47 -11.01 -8.08
C GLY A 26 -1.84 -10.46 -6.69
N SER A 27 -3.14 -10.36 -6.40
CA SER A 27 -3.64 -9.90 -5.08
C SER A 27 -3.12 -10.74 -3.92
N GLU A 28 -2.96 -12.06 -4.11
CA GLU A 28 -2.42 -12.95 -3.10
C GLU A 28 -0.99 -12.57 -2.69
N TRP A 29 -0.15 -12.19 -3.67
CA TRP A 29 1.20 -11.72 -3.41
C TRP A 29 1.20 -10.39 -2.66
N GLY A 30 0.37 -9.44 -3.11
CA GLY A 30 0.21 -8.16 -2.42
C GLY A 30 -0.24 -8.33 -0.96
N LYS A 31 -1.18 -9.25 -0.70
CA LYS A 31 -1.63 -9.56 0.66
C LYS A 31 -0.50 -10.13 1.51
N ARG A 32 0.25 -11.13 1.01
CA ARG A 32 1.37 -11.75 1.75
C ARG A 32 2.43 -10.72 2.16
N MET A 33 2.69 -9.73 1.30
CA MET A 33 3.65 -8.65 1.61
C MET A 33 3.12 -7.69 2.68
N VAL A 34 1.83 -7.35 2.62
CA VAL A 34 1.19 -6.54 3.66
C VAL A 34 1.19 -7.26 5.00
N ASP A 35 0.83 -8.54 5.02
CA ASP A 35 0.81 -9.37 6.23
C ASP A 35 2.21 -9.40 6.88
N ASP A 36 3.27 -9.70 6.12
CA ASP A 36 4.66 -9.72 6.60
C ASP A 36 5.11 -8.36 7.16
N ALA A 37 4.74 -7.25 6.51
CA ALA A 37 5.05 -5.92 7.01
C ALA A 37 4.34 -5.60 8.33
N LEU A 38 3.06 -5.97 8.44
CA LEU A 38 2.29 -5.78 9.68
C LEU A 38 2.82 -6.65 10.82
N GLU A 39 3.21 -7.90 10.54
CA GLU A 39 3.84 -8.81 11.51
C GLU A 39 5.18 -8.24 12.04
N LYS A 40 5.91 -7.52 11.19
CA LYS A 40 7.14 -6.78 11.57
C LYS A 40 6.86 -5.48 12.33
N GLY A 41 5.60 -5.14 12.58
CA GLY A 41 5.22 -3.92 13.30
C GLY A 41 5.28 -2.65 12.45
N CYS A 42 5.31 -2.77 11.12
CA CYS A 42 5.28 -1.60 10.24
C CYS A 42 3.92 -0.90 10.30
N SER A 43 3.95 0.44 10.21
CA SER A 43 2.74 1.27 10.08
C SER A 43 2.77 2.03 8.76
N PHE A 44 1.63 2.09 8.06
CA PHE A 44 1.53 2.76 6.77
C PHE A 44 0.85 4.12 6.92
N LYS A 45 1.50 5.18 6.42
CA LYS A 45 0.95 6.54 6.40
C LYS A 45 0.73 6.96 4.96
N LEU A 46 -0.51 7.29 4.62
CA LEU A 46 -0.86 7.91 3.34
C LEU A 46 -0.57 9.41 3.43
N ALA A 47 0.31 9.88 2.55
CA ALA A 47 0.69 11.27 2.42
C ALA A 47 0.22 11.84 1.08
N ASP A 48 -0.12 13.12 1.06
CA ASP A 48 -0.26 13.87 -0.18
C ASP A 48 1.14 14.20 -0.75
N ILE A 49 1.25 14.37 -2.07
CA ILE A 49 2.52 14.69 -2.73
C ILE A 49 3.10 16.00 -2.18
N SER A 50 2.25 16.98 -1.84
CA SER A 50 2.66 18.24 -1.23
C SER A 50 3.23 18.10 0.20
N GLU A 51 2.99 16.97 0.87
CA GLU A 51 3.51 16.66 2.21
C GLU A 51 4.89 15.97 2.16
N ILE A 52 5.37 15.57 0.97
CA ILE A 52 6.63 14.84 0.81
C ILE A 52 7.73 15.79 0.35
N ASP A 53 8.88 15.75 1.03
CA ASP A 53 10.10 16.41 0.55
C ASP A 53 10.57 15.70 -0.72
N GLY A 54 10.60 16.42 -1.84
CA GLY A 54 10.91 15.87 -3.17
C GLY A 54 12.31 15.25 -3.26
N GLU A 55 13.25 15.67 -2.41
CA GLU A 55 14.58 15.06 -2.33
C GLU A 55 14.58 13.70 -1.60
N ALA A 56 13.55 13.42 -0.79
CA ALA A 56 13.42 12.18 -0.02
C ALA A 56 12.76 11.02 -0.80
N MET A 57 12.35 11.22 -2.06
CA MET A 57 11.71 10.22 -2.92
C MET A 57 12.71 9.43 -3.81
N LEU A 58 13.80 8.92 -3.21
CA LEU A 58 14.81 8.09 -3.89
C LEU A 58 15.04 6.76 -3.18
#